data_AF-A0A1M4TBR4-F1
#
_entry.id   AF-A0A1M4TBR4-F1
#
_cell.length_a   1.000
_cell.length_b   1.000
_cell.length_c   1.000
_cell.angle_alpha   90.00
_cell.angle_beta   90.00
_cell.angle_gamma   90.00
#
_symmetry.space_group_name_H-M   'P 1'
#
loop_
_entity.id
_entity.type
_entity.pdbx_description
1 polymer ?
#
loop_
_entity_poly.entity_id
_entity_poly.type
_entity_poly.pdbx_seq_one_letter_code
_entity_poly.pdbx_strand_id
1 'polypeptide(L)'
;MKEILNGIKSLVLSFAGLCLAITVFFTPFIIPLFPIMAAVFVIYFTRTQRKLLKTKETPIYNLTGGLVKIQGTVEAPEVLESPFFKEQCISYSYEKAKLLYSDEGEDYVASATQTNKFQDFYLINKTGKIKIITNYLNLWMLPPQVEQVRKIRHTQRTLKNGDLINILGYAVQNEERRFELRGQPKKPLIVGTVDIDFRTQKGLNAIRNLLPYIILMYIAVNYFLFFAPVKVHLEKNTPVILFLFFGMPILSILFTMAGNRQSGASKLLFSNLMGICIGIAVLTFPLLCLLFITETEFYRILCIWVSVFCCTILAAIMNYNRLDKIFLKDGSSRYK
;
A
#
# COMPACT_ATOMS: atom_id res chain seq x y z
N MET A 1 14.17 4.32 -42.53
CA MET A 1 12.95 3.56 -42.91
C MET A 1 12.52 2.52 -41.85
N LYS A 2 13.41 1.68 -41.30
CA LYS A 2 13.08 0.73 -40.19
C LYS A 2 12.57 1.39 -38.90
N GLU A 3 13.12 2.55 -38.50
CA GLU A 3 12.69 3.24 -37.28
C GLU A 3 11.28 3.83 -37.39
N ILE A 4 10.92 4.35 -38.56
CA ILE A 4 9.57 4.87 -38.86
C ILE A 4 8.55 3.72 -38.82
N LEU A 5 8.89 2.56 -39.36
CA LEU A 5 8.03 1.37 -39.36
C LEU A 5 7.80 0.81 -37.94
N ASN A 6 8.79 0.89 -37.05
CA ASN A 6 8.65 0.50 -35.64
C ASN A 6 7.82 1.53 -34.83
N GLY A 7 7.93 2.82 -35.15
CA GLY A 7 7.09 3.86 -34.56
C GLY A 7 5.61 3.65 -34.87
N ILE A 8 5.26 3.32 -36.12
CA ILE A 8 3.89 3.05 -36.55
C ILE A 8 3.32 1.82 -35.83
N LYS A 9 4.10 0.72 -35.70
CA LYS A 9 3.66 -0.47 -34.95
C LYS A 9 3.41 -0.18 -33.48
N SER A 10 4.27 0.62 -32.84
CA SER A 10 4.11 1.03 -31.43
C SER A 10 2.86 1.89 -31.24
N LEU A 11 2.59 2.81 -32.16
CA LEU A 11 1.45 3.72 -32.11
C LEU A 11 0.13 2.97 -32.34
N VAL A 12 0.09 2.03 -33.30
CA VAL A 12 -1.07 1.16 -33.53
C VAL A 12 -1.33 0.24 -32.33
N LEU A 13 -0.29 -0.32 -31.71
CA LEU A 13 -0.44 -1.15 -30.51
C LEU A 13 -0.97 -0.33 -29.32
N SER A 14 -0.50 0.91 -29.17
CA SER A 14 -0.94 1.83 -28.11
C SER A 14 -2.39 2.27 -28.33
N PHE A 15 -2.76 2.58 -29.57
CA PHE A 15 -4.14 2.95 -29.94
C PHE A 15 -5.10 1.76 -29.80
N ALA A 16 -4.70 0.57 -30.25
CA ALA A 16 -5.47 -0.65 -30.03
C ALA A 16 -5.65 -0.95 -28.53
N GLY A 17 -4.60 -0.76 -27.73
CA GLY A 17 -4.67 -0.88 -26.26
C GLY A 17 -5.61 0.15 -25.62
N LEU A 18 -5.63 1.38 -26.13
CA LEU A 18 -6.55 2.43 -25.68
C LEU A 18 -8.00 2.13 -26.06
N CYS A 19 -8.26 1.67 -27.29
CA CYS A 19 -9.60 1.25 -27.73
C CYS A 19 -10.10 0.00 -26.97
N LEU A 20 -9.22 -0.95 -26.67
CA LEU A 20 -9.52 -2.08 -25.79
C LEU A 20 -9.82 -1.62 -24.37
N ALA A 21 -9.04 -0.68 -23.84
CA ALA A 21 -9.31 -0.10 -22.53
C ALA A 21 -10.68 0.58 -22.52
N ILE A 22 -10.98 1.45 -23.50
CA ILE A 22 -12.27 2.14 -23.62
C ILE A 22 -13.42 1.13 -23.70
N THR A 23 -13.35 0.13 -24.58
CA THR A 23 -14.40 -0.90 -24.70
C THR A 23 -14.57 -1.74 -23.42
N VAL A 24 -13.48 -2.01 -22.69
CA VAL A 24 -13.54 -2.65 -21.37
C VAL A 24 -14.13 -1.69 -20.32
N PHE A 25 -13.81 -0.40 -20.35
CA PHE A 25 -14.32 0.61 -19.42
C PHE A 25 -15.83 0.88 -19.56
N PHE A 26 -16.38 0.70 -20.75
CA PHE A 26 -17.81 0.94 -21.04
C PHE A 26 -18.67 -0.33 -21.05
N THR A 27 -18.13 -1.49 -20.70
CA THR A 27 -18.91 -2.74 -20.65
C THR A 27 -19.16 -3.22 -19.22
N PRO A 28 -20.29 -3.92 -18.94
CA PRO A 28 -20.58 -4.53 -17.64
C PRO A 28 -19.49 -5.50 -17.13
N PHE A 29 -18.60 -5.94 -18.03
CA PHE A 29 -17.45 -6.78 -17.72
C PHE A 29 -16.34 -6.06 -16.93
N ILE A 30 -16.39 -4.74 -16.74
CA ILE A 30 -15.42 -4.07 -15.88
C ILE A 30 -15.60 -4.41 -14.40
N ILE A 31 -16.83 -4.67 -13.96
CA ILE A 31 -17.16 -4.99 -12.57
C ILE A 31 -16.39 -6.23 -12.08
N PRO A 32 -16.41 -7.40 -12.77
CA PRO A 32 -15.58 -8.54 -12.40
C PRO A 32 -14.09 -8.30 -12.54
N LEU A 33 -13.67 -7.52 -13.55
CA LEU A 33 -12.27 -7.44 -13.95
C LEU A 33 -11.48 -6.45 -13.09
N PHE A 34 -12.12 -5.35 -12.67
CA PHE A 34 -11.51 -4.30 -11.86
C PHE A 34 -10.81 -4.81 -10.58
N PRO A 35 -11.45 -5.62 -9.70
CA PRO A 35 -10.78 -6.11 -8.50
C PRO A 35 -9.59 -7.04 -8.81
N ILE A 36 -9.64 -7.80 -9.91
CA ILE A 36 -8.52 -8.63 -10.37
C ILE A 36 -7.36 -7.74 -10.81
N MET A 37 -7.63 -6.73 -11.64
CA MET A 37 -6.64 -5.77 -12.10
C MET A 37 -6.00 -5.00 -10.94
N ALA A 38 -6.82 -4.53 -9.98
CA ALA A 38 -6.34 -3.90 -8.76
C ALA A 38 -5.46 -4.83 -7.94
N ALA A 39 -5.82 -6.11 -7.79
CA ALA A 39 -5.00 -7.09 -7.08
C ALA A 39 -3.64 -7.32 -7.78
N VAL A 40 -3.62 -7.48 -9.10
CA VAL A 40 -2.40 -7.62 -9.90
C VAL A 40 -1.52 -6.37 -9.78
N PHE A 41 -2.12 -5.19 -9.88
CA PHE A 41 -1.43 -3.91 -9.70
C PHE A 41 -0.79 -3.81 -8.31
N VAL A 42 -1.54 -4.09 -7.24
CA VAL A 42 -1.01 -4.09 -5.87
C VAL A 42 0.12 -5.12 -5.72
N ILE A 43 0.01 -6.32 -6.28
CA ILE A 43 1.07 -7.34 -6.26
C ILE A 43 2.34 -6.83 -6.95
N TYR A 44 2.19 -6.18 -8.09
CA TYR A 44 3.30 -5.63 -8.86
C TYR A 44 4.00 -4.50 -8.09
N PHE A 45 3.25 -3.52 -7.59
CA PHE A 45 3.80 -2.36 -6.87
C PHE A 45 4.41 -2.73 -5.51
N THR A 46 3.83 -3.69 -4.80
CA THR A 46 4.33 -4.11 -3.47
C THR A 46 5.39 -5.22 -3.52
N ARG A 47 5.85 -5.63 -4.71
CA ARG A 47 6.80 -6.74 -4.90
C ARG A 47 8.06 -6.58 -4.06
N THR A 48 8.62 -5.38 -4.01
CA THR A 48 9.86 -5.06 -3.28
C THR A 48 9.69 -5.19 -1.77
N GLN A 49 8.63 -4.60 -1.21
CA GLN A 49 8.29 -4.73 0.21
C GLN A 49 8.04 -6.18 0.59
N ARG A 50 7.27 -6.92 -0.22
CA ARG A 50 7.03 -8.35 0.02
C ARG A 50 8.30 -9.17 0.00
N LYS A 51 9.25 -8.85 -0.87
CA LYS A 51 10.54 -9.55 -0.95
C LYS A 51 11.35 -9.35 0.33
N LEU A 52 11.40 -8.11 0.83
CA LEU A 52 12.08 -7.78 2.08
C LEU A 52 11.40 -8.44 3.30
N LEU A 53 10.07 -8.58 3.30
CA LEU A 53 9.34 -9.24 4.38
C LEU A 53 9.45 -10.77 4.35
N LYS A 54 9.42 -11.38 3.17
CA LYS A 54 9.46 -12.84 3.01
C LYS A 54 10.85 -13.42 3.26
N THR A 55 11.90 -12.63 3.04
CA THR A 55 13.28 -13.09 3.25
C THR A 55 13.55 -13.16 4.75
N LYS A 56 13.91 -14.35 5.24
CA LYS A 56 14.28 -14.54 6.65
C LYS A 56 15.59 -13.82 6.93
N GLU A 57 15.70 -13.28 8.13
CA GLU A 57 16.96 -12.72 8.61
C GLU A 57 18.04 -13.79 8.63
N THR A 58 19.21 -13.46 8.11
CA THR A 58 20.38 -14.32 8.05
C THR A 58 21.43 -13.79 9.03
N PRO A 59 21.90 -14.58 10.00
CA PRO A 59 23.00 -14.19 10.89
C PRO A 59 24.26 -13.86 10.08
N ILE A 60 24.99 -12.82 10.48
CA ILE A 60 26.20 -12.35 9.78
C ILE A 60 27.28 -13.44 9.77
N TYR A 61 27.43 -14.22 10.85
CA TYR A 61 28.39 -15.33 10.90
C TYR A 61 28.03 -16.51 9.97
N ASN A 62 26.81 -16.57 9.43
CA ASN A 62 26.31 -17.68 8.61
C ASN A 62 26.06 -17.28 7.15
N LEU A 63 26.85 -16.33 6.63
CA LEU A 63 26.73 -15.88 5.25
C LEU A 63 27.42 -16.88 4.31
N THR A 64 26.68 -17.40 3.36
CA THR A 64 27.17 -18.32 2.32
C THR A 64 27.16 -17.68 0.92
N GLY A 65 26.94 -16.37 0.85
CA GLY A 65 26.73 -15.62 -0.39
C GLY A 65 25.29 -15.67 -0.91
N GLY A 66 24.96 -14.77 -1.84
CA GLY A 66 23.62 -14.66 -2.42
C GLY A 66 22.73 -13.63 -1.73
N LEU A 67 21.43 -13.68 -1.99
CA LEU A 67 20.48 -12.69 -1.45
C LEU A 67 20.21 -12.97 0.03
N VAL A 68 20.50 -12.00 0.89
CA VAL A 68 20.31 -12.11 2.35
C VAL A 68 19.61 -10.88 2.91
N LYS A 69 18.86 -11.07 4.00
CA LYS A 69 18.30 -9.99 4.82
C LYS A 69 19.07 -9.93 6.13
N ILE A 70 19.54 -8.76 6.52
CA ILE A 70 20.25 -8.55 7.78
C ILE A 70 19.59 -7.38 8.51
N GLN A 71 19.31 -7.58 9.80
CA GLN A 71 18.87 -6.51 10.70
C GLN A 71 20.07 -6.03 11.52
N GLY A 72 20.24 -4.73 11.70
CA GLY A 72 21.25 -4.22 12.60
C GLY A 72 21.29 -2.70 12.69
N THR A 73 22.19 -2.23 13.54
CA THR A 73 22.43 -0.81 13.78
C THR A 73 23.45 -0.28 12.79
N VAL A 74 23.16 0.88 12.23
CA VAL A 74 24.03 1.58 11.29
C VAL A 74 25.20 2.25 12.02
N GLU A 75 26.41 2.02 11.52
CA GLU A 75 27.62 2.70 11.95
C GLU A 75 28.46 3.10 10.73
N ALA A 76 28.78 4.38 10.60
CA ALA A 76 29.64 4.91 9.55
C ALA A 76 30.68 5.88 10.12
N PRO A 77 31.88 5.96 9.51
CA PRO A 77 32.98 6.79 10.00
C PRO A 77 32.74 8.29 9.77
N GLU A 78 32.11 8.64 8.66
CA GLU A 78 31.84 10.03 8.28
C GLU A 78 30.36 10.37 8.51
N VAL A 79 30.06 11.66 8.60
CA VAL A 79 28.70 12.18 8.63
C VAL A 79 28.57 13.25 7.55
N LEU A 80 27.50 13.13 6.78
CA LEU A 80 27.06 14.08 5.78
C LEU A 80 26.04 15.02 6.40
N GLU A 81 26.00 16.24 5.90
CA GLU A 81 24.92 17.18 6.19
C GLU A 81 23.92 17.17 5.03
N SER A 82 22.65 17.04 5.37
CA SER A 82 21.59 17.04 4.38
C SER A 82 21.30 18.44 3.82
N PRO A 83 20.94 18.57 2.54
CA PRO A 83 21.00 19.85 1.83
C PRO A 83 20.00 20.89 2.36
N PHE A 84 18.77 20.47 2.68
CA PHE A 84 17.69 21.37 3.09
C PHE A 84 17.48 21.37 4.61
N PHE A 85 17.23 20.21 5.21
CA PHE A 85 16.92 20.09 6.65
C PHE A 85 18.16 20.18 7.56
N LYS A 86 19.37 20.28 7.00
CA LYS A 86 20.65 20.40 7.75
C LYS A 86 20.89 19.29 8.78
N GLU A 87 20.24 18.15 8.60
CA GLU A 87 20.43 16.98 9.46
C GLU A 87 21.77 16.28 9.18
N GLN A 88 22.44 15.84 10.25
CA GLN A 88 23.55 14.90 10.16
C GLN A 88 23.04 13.50 9.81
N CYS A 89 23.59 12.91 8.76
CA CYS A 89 23.17 11.63 8.21
C CYS A 89 24.35 10.93 7.51
N ILE A 90 24.25 9.63 7.29
CA ILE A 90 25.24 8.86 6.53
C ILE A 90 24.88 8.78 5.03
N SER A 91 23.61 8.98 4.71
CA SER A 91 23.09 8.86 3.36
C SER A 91 21.80 9.64 3.24
N TYR A 92 21.59 10.31 2.12
CA TYR A 92 20.36 11.01 1.84
C TYR A 92 19.89 10.89 0.38
N SER A 93 18.57 10.92 0.22
CA SER A 93 17.89 11.17 -1.04
C SER A 93 17.07 12.44 -0.87
N TYR A 94 17.41 13.48 -1.63
CA TYR A 94 16.75 14.78 -1.58
C TYR A 94 16.07 15.07 -2.91
N GLU A 95 14.81 15.47 -2.85
CA GLU A 95 13.99 15.86 -3.99
C GLU A 95 13.48 17.29 -3.78
N LYS A 96 13.71 18.13 -4.78
CA LYS A 96 13.21 19.50 -4.85
C LYS A 96 12.18 19.58 -5.97
N ALA A 97 10.91 19.73 -5.63
CA ALA A 97 9.80 19.79 -6.56
C ALA A 97 9.21 21.20 -6.62
N LYS A 98 9.12 21.80 -7.81
CA LYS A 98 8.43 23.08 -8.03
C LYS A 98 6.93 22.82 -8.23
N LEU A 99 6.12 23.48 -7.42
CA LEU A 99 4.67 23.43 -7.49
C LEU A 99 4.14 24.58 -8.35
N LEU A 100 3.21 24.27 -9.24
CA LEU A 100 2.34 25.25 -9.89
C LEU A 100 0.97 25.14 -9.27
N TYR A 101 0.37 26.30 -9.02
CA TYR A 101 -0.99 26.42 -8.54
C TYR A 101 -1.86 26.70 -9.74
N SER A 102 -2.82 25.81 -10.01
CA SER A 102 -3.94 26.13 -10.88
C SER A 102 -4.94 27.00 -10.11
N ASP A 103 -5.64 27.90 -10.80
CA ASP A 103 -6.73 28.69 -10.21
C ASP A 103 -7.88 27.78 -9.69
N GLU A 104 -7.90 26.51 -10.10
CA GLU A 104 -8.83 25.47 -9.63
C GLU A 104 -8.41 24.79 -8.31
N GLY A 105 -7.29 25.21 -7.70
CA GLY A 105 -6.88 24.77 -6.37
C GLY A 105 -6.12 23.44 -6.31
N GLU A 106 -5.72 22.88 -7.46
CA GLU A 106 -4.93 21.65 -7.53
C GLU A 106 -3.42 21.93 -7.71
N ASP A 107 -2.62 21.28 -6.86
CA ASP A 107 -1.16 21.39 -6.84
C ASP A 107 -0.53 20.44 -7.87
N TYR A 108 0.13 20.97 -8.90
CA TYR A 108 0.83 20.17 -9.89
C TYR A 108 2.35 20.35 -9.78
N VAL A 109 3.09 19.22 -9.82
CA VAL A 109 4.56 19.24 -9.83
C VAL A 109 5.04 19.56 -11.25
N ALA A 110 5.56 20.76 -11.45
CA ALA A 110 6.06 21.22 -12.75
C ALA A 110 7.43 20.67 -13.10
N SER A 111 8.30 20.54 -12.09
CA SER A 111 9.62 19.95 -12.25
C SER A 111 10.11 19.43 -10.91
N ALA A 112 10.84 18.30 -10.94
CA ALA A 112 11.49 17.73 -9.78
C ALA A 112 12.96 17.48 -10.09
N THR A 113 13.84 17.87 -9.16
CA THR A 113 15.27 17.55 -9.22
C THR A 113 15.61 16.67 -8.03
N GLN A 114 16.26 15.53 -8.29
CA GLN A 114 16.69 14.60 -7.26
C GLN A 114 18.21 14.60 -7.12
N THR A 115 18.69 14.69 -5.88
CA THR A 115 20.10 14.59 -5.52
C THR A 115 20.25 13.49 -4.47
N ASN A 116 21.11 12.52 -4.77
CA ASN A 116 21.40 11.40 -3.88
C ASN A 116 22.87 11.43 -3.51
N LYS A 117 23.18 11.30 -2.21
CA LYS A 117 24.55 11.12 -1.73
C LYS A 117 24.56 9.98 -0.74
N PHE A 118 25.40 8.98 -1.02
CA PHE A 118 25.52 7.78 -0.23
C PHE A 118 26.99 7.56 0.13
N GLN A 119 27.22 6.99 1.31
CA GLN A 119 28.54 6.60 1.77
C GLN A 119 28.47 5.16 2.27
N ASP A 120 29.55 4.40 2.08
CA ASP A 120 29.65 3.05 2.61
C ASP A 120 29.63 3.06 4.15
N PHE A 121 28.97 2.06 4.73
CA PHE A 121 28.78 1.98 6.17
C PHE A 121 28.82 0.52 6.64
N TYR A 122 28.77 0.33 7.94
CA TYR A 122 28.70 -0.97 8.58
C TYR A 122 27.34 -1.19 9.22
N LEU A 123 26.88 -2.43 9.15
CA LEU A 123 25.73 -2.90 9.91
C LEU A 123 26.23 -3.80 11.03
N ILE A 124 25.81 -3.51 12.26
CA ILE A 124 26.27 -4.20 13.46
C ILE A 124 25.08 -4.81 14.18
N ASN A 125 25.19 -6.08 14.55
CA ASN A 125 24.23 -6.74 15.42
C ASN A 125 24.95 -7.78 16.29
N LYS A 126 24.20 -8.52 17.11
CA LYS A 126 24.73 -9.59 17.98
C LYS A 126 25.46 -10.72 17.24
N THR A 127 25.30 -10.83 15.92
CA THR A 127 25.86 -11.90 15.09
C THR A 127 27.12 -11.47 14.34
N GLY A 128 27.50 -10.19 14.39
CA GLY A 128 28.74 -9.69 13.79
C GLY A 128 28.64 -8.25 13.25
N LYS A 129 29.64 -7.89 12.44
CA LYS A 129 29.75 -6.62 11.71
C LYS A 129 29.95 -6.92 10.23
N ILE A 130 29.17 -6.28 9.37
CA ILE A 130 29.26 -6.43 7.91
C ILE A 130 29.34 -5.07 7.22
N LYS A 131 30.19 -4.94 6.21
CA LYS A 131 30.30 -3.74 5.37
C LYS A 131 29.20 -3.72 4.31
N ILE A 132 28.58 -2.57 4.14
CA ILE A 132 27.55 -2.30 3.14
C ILE A 132 28.14 -1.36 2.08
N ILE A 133 28.17 -1.83 0.83
CA ILE A 133 28.61 -1.03 -0.31
C ILE A 133 27.39 -0.39 -0.94
N THR A 134 27.33 0.94 -0.89
CA THR A 134 26.12 1.73 -1.19
C THR A 134 25.83 1.95 -2.67
N ASN A 135 26.58 1.29 -3.55
CA ASN A 135 26.25 1.22 -4.96
C ASN A 135 24.84 0.65 -5.14
N TYR A 136 23.98 1.41 -5.82
CA TYR A 136 22.55 1.11 -5.99
C TYR A 136 21.76 1.02 -4.67
N LEU A 137 22.13 1.80 -3.65
CA LEU A 137 21.32 1.99 -2.45
C LEU A 137 20.02 2.73 -2.78
N ASN A 138 18.90 2.24 -2.25
CA ASN A 138 17.61 2.90 -2.41
C ASN A 138 16.94 3.14 -1.05
N LEU A 139 16.76 4.41 -0.71
CA LEU A 139 16.18 4.87 0.55
C LEU A 139 14.64 5.05 0.51
N TRP A 140 13.97 4.69 -0.60
CA TRP A 140 12.53 4.96 -0.79
C TRP A 140 11.60 4.44 0.31
N MET A 141 11.99 3.36 0.99
CA MET A 141 11.26 2.75 2.11
C MET A 141 11.50 3.46 3.44
N LEU A 142 12.39 4.44 3.52
CA LEU A 142 12.55 5.25 4.72
C LEU A 142 11.49 6.37 4.77
N PRO A 143 11.07 6.79 5.98
CA PRO A 143 10.07 7.85 6.13
C PRO A 143 10.58 9.16 5.51
N PRO A 144 9.78 9.83 4.65
CA PRO A 144 10.14 11.13 4.11
C PRO A 144 9.88 12.25 5.11
N GLN A 145 10.83 13.19 5.20
CA GLN A 145 10.63 14.52 5.73
C GLN A 145 10.18 15.43 4.58
N VAL A 146 9.07 16.13 4.76
CA VAL A 146 8.47 16.97 3.72
C VAL A 146 8.22 18.36 4.29
N GLU A 147 8.72 19.37 3.61
CA GLU A 147 8.45 20.76 3.93
C GLU A 147 8.20 21.54 2.63
N GLN A 148 7.25 22.47 2.69
CA GLN A 148 6.90 23.31 1.56
C GLN A 148 7.24 24.76 1.88
N VAL A 149 8.14 25.34 1.09
CA VAL A 149 8.54 26.74 1.20
C VAL A 149 8.13 27.46 -0.07
N ARG A 150 7.16 28.37 0.04
CA ARG A 150 6.52 29.05 -1.09
C ARG A 150 5.95 28.04 -2.10
N LYS A 151 6.46 28.03 -3.33
CA LYS A 151 6.05 27.14 -4.43
C LYS A 151 7.02 25.97 -4.64
N ILE A 152 7.77 25.58 -3.61
CA ILE A 152 8.76 24.50 -3.70
C ILE A 152 8.51 23.52 -2.56
N ARG A 153 8.29 22.25 -2.91
CA ARG A 153 8.24 21.14 -1.98
C ARG A 153 9.62 20.49 -1.89
N HIS A 154 10.15 20.46 -0.68
CA HIS A 154 11.38 19.79 -0.31
C HIS A 154 11.02 18.44 0.31
N THR A 155 11.54 17.35 -0.25
CA THR A 155 11.32 16.01 0.28
C THR A 155 12.67 15.35 0.50
N GLN A 156 12.91 14.84 1.70
CA GLN A 156 14.19 14.24 2.07
C GLN A 156 13.98 12.93 2.80
N ARG A 157 14.82 11.94 2.48
CA ARG A 157 14.94 10.70 3.24
C ARG A 157 16.38 10.56 3.66
N THR A 158 16.61 10.36 4.95
CA THR A 158 17.93 10.26 5.57
C THR A 158 18.10 8.91 6.25
N LEU A 159 19.33 8.43 6.26
CA LEU A 159 19.77 7.32 7.09
C LEU A 159 20.84 7.85 8.05
N LYS A 160 20.72 7.60 9.35
CA LYS A 160 21.58 8.17 10.39
C LYS A 160 22.39 7.09 11.10
N ASN A 161 23.49 7.50 11.73
CA ASN A 161 24.22 6.62 12.64
C ASN A 161 23.32 6.25 13.83
N GLY A 162 23.35 4.99 14.24
CA GLY A 162 22.51 4.47 15.32
C GLY A 162 21.13 3.97 14.86
N ASP A 163 20.72 4.21 13.60
CA ASP A 163 19.43 3.73 13.10
C ASP A 163 19.39 2.18 13.07
N LEU A 164 18.31 1.60 13.59
CA LEU A 164 18.04 0.17 13.50
C LEU A 164 17.25 -0.12 12.21
N ILE A 165 17.88 -0.82 11.26
CA ILE A 165 17.31 -1.07 9.94
C ILE A 165 17.37 -2.53 9.53
N ASN A 166 16.51 -2.88 8.58
CA ASN A 166 16.55 -4.12 7.81
C ASN A 166 17.09 -3.81 6.41
N ILE A 167 18.18 -4.47 6.03
CA ILE A 167 18.74 -4.38 4.68
C ILE A 167 18.57 -5.70 3.96
N LEU A 168 18.01 -5.65 2.74
CA LEU A 168 18.00 -6.75 1.80
C LEU A 168 19.03 -6.47 0.70
N GLY A 169 20.01 -7.36 0.55
CA GLY A 169 21.12 -7.21 -0.39
C GLY A 169 21.78 -8.51 -0.78
N TYR A 170 22.77 -8.43 -1.68
CA TYR A 170 23.56 -9.60 -2.07
C TYR A 170 24.85 -9.66 -1.25
N ALA A 171 25.02 -10.73 -0.48
CA ALA A 171 26.28 -11.06 0.16
C ALA A 171 27.25 -11.58 -0.90
N VAL A 172 28.38 -10.90 -1.03
CA VAL A 172 29.46 -11.24 -1.97
C VAL A 172 30.76 -11.26 -1.19
N GLN A 173 31.59 -12.27 -1.47
CA GLN A 173 32.91 -12.36 -0.87
C GLN A 173 33.88 -11.43 -1.61
N ASN A 174 34.63 -10.62 -0.87
CA ASN A 174 35.67 -9.76 -1.41
C ASN A 174 37.00 -10.53 -1.56
N GLU A 175 38.03 -9.85 -2.06
CA GLU A 175 39.37 -10.41 -2.26
C GLU A 175 40.01 -10.91 -0.95
N GLU A 176 39.70 -10.26 0.17
CA GLU A 176 40.14 -10.65 1.52
C GLU A 176 39.35 -11.83 2.12
N ARG A 177 38.51 -12.50 1.32
CA ARG A 177 37.61 -13.58 1.75
C ARG A 177 36.56 -13.16 2.79
N ARG A 178 36.29 -11.86 2.96
CA ARG A 178 35.25 -11.33 3.84
C ARG A 178 33.97 -11.07 3.06
N PHE A 179 32.82 -11.26 3.70
CA PHE A 179 31.54 -10.93 3.07
C PHE A 179 31.24 -9.45 3.20
N GLU A 180 30.76 -8.87 2.10
CA GLU A 180 30.20 -7.53 2.02
C GLU A 180 28.81 -7.61 1.39
N LEU A 181 27.94 -6.67 1.75
CA LEU A 181 26.61 -6.57 1.16
C LEU A 181 26.62 -5.52 0.06
N ARG A 182 26.22 -5.89 -1.15
CA ARG A 182 26.23 -5.00 -2.32
C ARG A 182 24.89 -5.00 -3.06
N GLY A 183 24.59 -3.89 -3.71
CA GLY A 183 23.52 -3.76 -4.70
C GLY A 183 23.99 -4.18 -6.10
N GLN A 184 23.06 -4.63 -6.95
CA GLN A 184 23.30 -4.87 -8.38
C GLN A 184 22.43 -3.92 -9.22
N PRO A 185 22.80 -3.61 -10.48
CA PRO A 185 22.06 -2.64 -11.31
C PRO A 185 20.56 -2.92 -11.44
N LYS A 186 20.16 -4.20 -11.51
CA LYS A 186 18.75 -4.63 -11.58
C LYS A 186 18.17 -5.07 -10.23
N LYS A 187 18.97 -5.05 -9.16
CA LYS A 187 18.61 -5.54 -7.82
C LYS A 187 19.28 -4.64 -6.76
N PRO A 188 18.72 -3.44 -6.52
CA PRO A 188 19.31 -2.48 -5.60
C PRO A 188 19.29 -2.99 -4.15
N LEU A 189 20.10 -2.36 -3.30
CA LEU A 189 19.99 -2.53 -1.85
C LEU A 189 18.70 -1.86 -1.38
N ILE A 190 17.89 -2.63 -0.66
CA ILE A 190 16.62 -2.14 -0.13
C ILE A 190 16.77 -2.00 1.38
N VAL A 191 16.54 -0.79 1.88
CA VAL A 191 16.61 -0.45 3.30
C VAL A 191 15.22 -0.14 3.82
N GLY A 192 14.78 -0.82 4.86
CA GLY A 192 13.52 -0.55 5.56
C GLY A 192 13.75 -0.39 7.06
N THR A 193 12.92 0.40 7.72
CA THR A 193 12.89 0.45 9.19
C THR A 193 12.14 -0.76 9.75
N VAL A 194 12.44 -1.12 11.00
CA VAL A 194 11.73 -2.20 11.71
C VAL A 194 10.23 -1.91 11.80
N ASP A 195 9.86 -0.64 12.00
CA ASP A 195 8.46 -0.21 12.08
C ASP A 195 7.69 -0.44 10.79
N ILE A 196 8.31 -0.15 9.64
CA ILE A 196 7.68 -0.33 8.33
C ILE A 196 7.51 -1.81 8.02
N ASP A 197 8.50 -2.63 8.36
CA ASP A 197 8.41 -4.08 8.24
C ASP A 197 7.27 -4.63 9.11
N PHE A 198 7.20 -4.21 10.37
CA PHE A 198 6.15 -4.63 11.30
C PHE A 198 4.76 -4.21 10.81
N ARG A 199 4.57 -2.95 10.41
CA ARG A 199 3.28 -2.45 9.88
C ARG A 199 2.85 -3.20 8.62
N THR A 200 3.78 -3.48 7.72
CA THR A 200 3.47 -4.17 6.47
C THR A 200 3.14 -5.64 6.72
N GLN A 201 3.86 -6.31 7.64
CA GLN A 201 3.54 -7.67 8.08
C GLN A 201 2.16 -7.74 8.73
N LYS A 202 1.82 -6.76 9.58
CA LYS A 202 0.50 -6.59 10.22
C LYS A 202 -0.61 -6.51 9.17
N GLY A 203 -0.44 -5.64 8.17
CA GLY A 203 -1.39 -5.48 7.07
C GLY A 203 -1.55 -6.74 6.24
N LEU A 204 -0.46 -7.42 5.89
CA LEU A 204 -0.51 -8.69 5.14
C LEU A 204 -1.22 -9.80 5.92
N ASN A 205 -1.00 -9.88 7.24
CA ASN A 205 -1.68 -10.84 8.09
C ASN A 205 -3.19 -10.53 8.21
N ALA A 206 -3.56 -9.25 8.30
CA ALA A 206 -4.96 -8.83 8.28
C ALA A 206 -5.63 -9.20 6.94
N ILE A 207 -4.98 -8.88 5.80
CA ILE A 207 -5.47 -9.26 4.46
C ILE A 207 -5.63 -10.78 4.35
N ARG A 208 -4.67 -11.57 4.83
CA ARG A 208 -4.74 -13.04 4.79
C ARG A 208 -5.97 -13.57 5.52
N ASN A 209 -6.34 -12.97 6.65
CA ASN A 209 -7.53 -13.36 7.42
C ASN A 209 -8.84 -12.90 6.75
N LEU A 210 -8.82 -11.78 6.03
CA LEU A 210 -9.98 -11.24 5.31
C LEU A 210 -10.18 -11.83 3.92
N LEU A 211 -9.13 -12.40 3.32
CA LEU A 211 -9.12 -12.96 1.96
C LEU A 211 -10.30 -13.89 1.64
N PRO A 212 -10.68 -14.89 2.47
CA PRO A 212 -11.80 -15.76 2.14
C PRO A 212 -13.13 -15.00 2.00
N TYR A 213 -13.32 -13.93 2.78
CA TYR A 213 -14.52 -13.09 2.70
C TYR A 213 -14.50 -12.17 1.49
N ILE A 214 -13.31 -11.69 1.11
CA ILE A 214 -13.13 -10.92 -0.14
C ILE A 214 -13.46 -11.81 -1.34
N ILE A 215 -13.02 -13.07 -1.35
CA ILE A 215 -13.34 -14.05 -2.40
C ILE A 215 -14.84 -14.36 -2.41
N LEU A 216 -15.44 -14.59 -1.26
CA LEU A 216 -16.89 -14.84 -1.14
C LEU A 216 -17.70 -13.65 -1.67
N MET A 217 -17.33 -12.44 -1.27
CA MET A 217 -17.95 -11.20 -1.75
C MET A 217 -17.80 -11.06 -3.27
N TYR A 218 -16.61 -11.31 -3.82
CA TYR A 218 -16.38 -11.29 -5.26
C TYR A 218 -17.28 -12.27 -6.00
N ILE A 219 -17.37 -13.52 -5.53
CA ILE A 219 -18.24 -14.54 -6.13
C ILE A 219 -19.70 -14.11 -6.06
N ALA A 220 -20.16 -13.59 -4.91
CA ALA A 220 -21.54 -13.15 -4.72
C ALA A 220 -21.90 -11.98 -5.67
N VAL A 221 -21.05 -10.95 -5.75
CA VAL A 221 -21.27 -9.81 -6.66
C VAL A 221 -21.39 -10.29 -8.11
N ASN A 222 -20.49 -11.17 -8.55
CA ASN A 222 -20.52 -11.70 -9.92
C ASN A 222 -21.71 -12.62 -10.19
N TYR A 223 -22.11 -13.42 -9.21
CA TYR A 223 -23.31 -14.23 -9.29
C TYR A 223 -24.55 -13.35 -9.54
N PHE A 224 -24.74 -12.29 -8.74
CA PHE A 224 -25.90 -11.40 -8.91
C PHE A 224 -25.82 -10.53 -10.17
N LEU A 225 -24.61 -10.22 -10.63
CA LEU A 225 -24.42 -9.46 -11.86
C LEU A 225 -24.79 -10.27 -13.11
N PHE A 226 -24.31 -11.52 -13.22
CA PHE A 226 -24.42 -12.30 -14.45
C PHE A 226 -25.49 -13.40 -14.41
N PHE A 227 -25.64 -14.05 -13.26
CA PHE A 227 -26.34 -15.34 -13.17
C PHE A 227 -27.67 -15.27 -12.44
N ALA A 228 -27.92 -14.24 -11.61
CA ALA A 228 -29.16 -14.13 -10.86
C ALA A 228 -30.35 -14.15 -11.84
N PRO A 229 -31.11 -15.26 -11.87
CA PRO A 229 -32.37 -15.26 -12.57
C PRO A 229 -33.29 -14.39 -11.74
N VAL A 230 -34.10 -13.54 -12.38
CA VAL A 230 -35.43 -13.10 -11.97
C VAL A 230 -35.68 -11.68 -12.47
N LYS A 231 -36.67 -11.56 -13.36
CA LYS A 231 -37.23 -10.30 -13.86
C LYS A 231 -38.25 -9.74 -12.85
N VAL A 232 -37.91 -9.60 -11.57
CA VAL A 232 -38.80 -8.88 -10.64
C VAL A 232 -38.68 -7.41 -10.98
N HIS A 233 -39.74 -6.85 -11.57
CA HIS A 233 -39.90 -5.41 -11.69
C HIS A 233 -40.11 -4.83 -10.30
N LEU A 234 -39.00 -4.45 -9.66
CA LEU A 234 -39.01 -3.66 -8.44
C LEU A 234 -38.91 -2.20 -8.88
N GLU A 235 -39.96 -1.42 -8.59
CA GLU A 235 -39.97 0.01 -8.92
C GLU A 235 -38.84 0.74 -8.20
N LYS A 236 -38.22 1.70 -8.90
CA LYS A 236 -37.16 2.53 -8.35
C LYS A 236 -37.71 3.38 -7.22
N ASN A 237 -37.29 3.10 -6.00
CA ASN A 237 -37.67 3.87 -4.82
C ASN A 237 -36.55 4.86 -4.46
N THR A 238 -36.75 6.16 -4.72
CA THR A 238 -35.77 7.22 -4.50
C THR A 238 -35.19 7.24 -3.07
N PRO A 239 -36.01 7.16 -1.99
CA PRO A 239 -35.52 6.95 -0.63
C PRO A 239 -34.54 5.79 -0.45
N VAL A 240 -34.79 4.64 -1.08
CA VAL A 240 -33.91 3.48 -0.97
C VAL A 240 -32.59 3.73 -1.66
N ILE A 241 -32.60 4.38 -2.83
CA ILE A 241 -31.37 4.74 -3.56
C ILE A 241 -30.51 5.67 -2.69
N LEU A 242 -31.10 6.71 -2.10
CA LEU A 242 -30.38 7.62 -1.20
C LEU A 242 -29.82 6.87 0.01
N PHE A 243 -30.58 5.93 0.57
CA PHE A 243 -30.10 5.09 1.67
C PHE A 243 -28.93 4.18 1.26
N LEU A 244 -28.92 3.61 0.05
CA LEU A 244 -27.82 2.77 -0.43
C LEU A 244 -26.49 3.56 -0.51
N PHE A 245 -26.55 4.82 -0.94
CA PHE A 245 -25.37 5.69 -1.05
C PHE A 245 -24.93 6.29 0.29
N PHE A 246 -25.88 6.83 1.06
CA PHE A 246 -25.58 7.69 2.21
C PHE A 246 -25.96 7.07 3.56
N GLY A 247 -26.79 6.02 3.57
CA GLY A 247 -27.25 5.37 4.80
C GLY A 247 -26.10 4.85 5.67
N MET A 248 -25.13 4.15 5.07
CA MET A 248 -23.98 3.60 5.81
C MET A 248 -23.04 4.68 6.37
N PRO A 249 -22.64 5.71 5.60
CA PRO A 249 -21.91 6.87 6.14
C PRO A 249 -22.65 7.58 7.29
N ILE A 250 -23.95 7.84 7.12
CA ILE A 250 -24.76 8.52 8.16
C ILE A 250 -24.83 7.66 9.43
N LEU A 251 -25.10 6.36 9.30
CA LEU A 251 -25.10 5.43 10.42
C LEU A 251 -23.74 5.39 11.14
N SER A 252 -22.63 5.44 10.40
CA SER A 252 -21.30 5.51 11.00
C SER A 252 -21.11 6.76 11.87
N ILE A 253 -21.57 7.93 11.41
CA ILE A 253 -21.50 9.18 12.18
C ILE A 253 -22.35 9.06 13.45
N LEU A 254 -23.56 8.53 13.34
CA LEU A 254 -24.44 8.31 14.48
C LEU A 254 -23.83 7.37 15.51
N PHE A 255 -23.23 6.25 15.08
CA PHE A 255 -22.53 5.34 15.98
C PHE A 255 -21.28 5.97 16.61
N THR A 256 -20.60 6.87 15.91
CA THR A 256 -19.49 7.64 16.48
C THR A 256 -19.97 8.55 17.62
N MET A 257 -21.05 9.31 17.38
CA MET A 257 -21.64 10.19 18.39
C MET A 257 -22.18 9.41 19.60
N ALA A 258 -22.85 8.29 19.36
CA ALA A 258 -23.36 7.42 20.41
C ALA A 258 -22.22 6.76 21.21
N GLY A 259 -21.19 6.26 20.54
CA GLY A 259 -20.04 5.62 21.16
C GLY A 259 -19.20 6.58 22.03
N ASN A 260 -19.08 7.84 21.63
CA ASN A 260 -18.36 8.86 22.41
C ASN A 260 -19.02 9.17 23.76
N ARG A 261 -20.33 8.93 23.90
CA ARG A 261 -21.08 9.14 25.16
C ARG A 261 -21.05 7.93 26.10
N GLN A 262 -20.53 6.80 25.64
CA GLN A 262 -20.59 5.52 26.32
C GLN A 262 -19.22 5.11 26.88
N SER A 263 -19.20 4.27 27.92
CA SER A 263 -17.99 3.75 28.53
C SER A 263 -18.01 2.21 28.58
N GLY A 264 -16.83 1.59 28.67
CA GLY A 264 -16.72 0.13 28.76
C GLY A 264 -17.13 -0.62 27.49
N ALA A 265 -17.86 -1.73 27.63
CA ALA A 265 -18.18 -2.65 26.54
C ALA A 265 -19.07 -2.04 25.45
N SER A 266 -19.99 -1.14 25.81
CA SER A 266 -20.87 -0.47 24.85
C SER A 266 -20.07 0.44 23.89
N LYS A 267 -19.05 1.14 24.39
CA LYS A 267 -18.14 1.94 23.54
C LYS A 267 -17.45 1.08 22.48
N LEU A 268 -16.99 -0.11 22.86
CA LEU A 268 -16.32 -1.04 21.95
C LEU A 268 -17.29 -1.61 20.91
N LEU A 269 -18.53 -1.92 21.29
CA LEU A 269 -19.57 -2.31 20.33
C LEU A 269 -19.86 -1.21 19.31
N PHE A 270 -20.07 0.04 19.75
CA PHE A 270 -20.31 1.17 18.84
C PHE A 270 -19.11 1.44 17.93
N SER A 271 -17.88 1.31 18.45
CA SER A 271 -16.67 1.45 17.64
C SER A 271 -16.55 0.36 16.57
N ASN A 272 -16.95 -0.87 16.88
CA ASN A 272 -16.96 -1.97 15.91
C ASN A 272 -18.03 -1.76 14.82
N LEU A 273 -19.25 -1.36 15.22
CA LEU A 273 -20.33 -1.06 14.28
C LEU A 273 -19.97 0.10 13.36
N MET A 274 -19.36 1.16 13.90
CA MET A 274 -18.79 2.27 13.12
C MET A 274 -17.81 1.74 12.07
N GLY A 275 -16.82 0.92 12.47
CA GLY A 275 -15.84 0.34 11.55
C GLY A 275 -16.47 -0.50 10.44
N ILE A 276 -17.50 -1.29 10.76
CA ILE A 276 -18.26 -2.08 9.79
C ILE A 276 -19.00 -1.17 8.80
N CYS A 277 -19.71 -0.15 9.27
CA CYS A 277 -20.43 0.80 8.41
C CYS A 277 -19.50 1.55 7.46
N ILE A 278 -18.33 2.00 7.94
CA ILE A 278 -17.31 2.63 7.09
C ILE A 278 -16.79 1.62 6.06
N GLY A 279 -16.47 0.40 6.48
CA GLY A 279 -16.01 -0.66 5.58
C GLY A 279 -17.01 -0.95 4.46
N ILE A 280 -18.30 -1.10 4.81
CA ILE A 280 -19.37 -1.28 3.82
C ILE A 280 -19.43 -0.08 2.88
N ALA A 281 -19.50 1.15 3.42
CA ALA A 281 -19.60 2.36 2.60
C ALA A 281 -18.46 2.49 1.58
N VAL A 282 -17.21 2.25 2.02
CA VAL A 282 -16.02 2.31 1.15
C VAL A 282 -16.07 1.23 0.06
N LEU A 283 -16.56 0.04 0.37
CA LEU A 283 -16.67 -1.06 -0.59
C LEU A 283 -17.84 -0.89 -1.56
N THR A 284 -19.00 -0.44 -1.08
CA THR A 284 -20.23 -0.34 -1.88
C THR A 284 -20.27 0.93 -2.72
N PHE A 285 -19.75 2.06 -2.26
CA PHE A 285 -19.88 3.34 -2.96
C PHE A 285 -19.40 3.32 -4.42
N PRO A 286 -18.13 2.96 -4.74
CA PRO A 286 -17.66 2.93 -6.12
C PRO A 286 -18.40 1.87 -6.95
N LEU A 287 -18.77 0.75 -6.33
CA LEU A 287 -19.55 -0.32 -6.97
C LEU A 287 -20.95 0.17 -7.36
N LEU A 288 -21.65 0.87 -6.45
CA LEU A 288 -22.97 1.45 -6.70
C LEU A 288 -22.90 2.49 -7.82
N CYS A 289 -21.94 3.42 -7.78
CA CYS A 289 -21.74 4.39 -8.86
C CYS A 289 -21.65 3.67 -10.22
N LEU A 290 -20.84 2.62 -10.28
CA LEU A 290 -20.62 1.89 -11.52
C LEU A 290 -21.85 1.07 -11.96
N LEU A 291 -22.59 0.47 -11.03
CA LEU A 291 -23.84 -0.23 -11.33
C LEU A 291 -24.95 0.71 -11.84
N PHE A 292 -25.04 1.92 -11.30
CA PHE A 292 -25.99 2.94 -11.77
C PHE A 292 -25.59 3.52 -13.14
N ILE A 293 -24.29 3.76 -13.38
CA ILE A 293 -23.78 4.20 -14.69
C ILE A 293 -24.05 3.16 -15.78
N THR A 294 -23.95 1.86 -15.45
CA THR A 294 -24.23 0.75 -16.38
C THR A 294 -25.72 0.40 -16.51
N GLU A 295 -26.61 1.23 -15.94
CA GLU A 295 -28.05 1.04 -15.96
C GLU A 295 -28.50 -0.35 -15.47
N THR A 296 -27.78 -0.92 -14.50
CA THR A 296 -28.11 -2.24 -13.94
C THR A 296 -29.49 -2.20 -13.28
N GLU A 297 -30.26 -3.29 -13.45
CA GLU A 297 -31.59 -3.43 -12.83
C GLU A 297 -31.54 -3.21 -11.31
N PHE A 298 -32.47 -2.41 -10.77
CA PHE A 298 -32.47 -1.99 -9.36
C PHE A 298 -32.47 -3.17 -8.38
N TYR A 299 -33.19 -4.25 -8.69
CA TYR A 299 -33.18 -5.48 -7.90
C TYR A 299 -31.77 -6.09 -7.77
N ARG A 300 -31.00 -6.14 -8.87
CA ARG A 300 -29.61 -6.64 -8.85
C ARG A 300 -28.71 -5.74 -8.02
N ILE A 301 -28.88 -4.43 -8.12
CA ILE A 301 -28.14 -3.45 -7.29
C ILE A 301 -28.39 -3.72 -5.81
N LEU A 302 -29.66 -3.94 -5.43
CA LEU A 302 -30.04 -4.25 -4.05
C LEU A 302 -29.42 -5.58 -3.58
N CYS A 303 -29.50 -6.65 -4.37
CA CYS A 303 -28.90 -7.94 -4.02
C CYS A 303 -27.38 -7.88 -3.88
N ILE A 304 -26.71 -7.14 -4.78
CA ILE A 304 -25.26 -6.91 -4.70
C ILE A 304 -24.91 -6.17 -3.42
N TRP A 305 -25.63 -5.09 -3.10
CA TRP A 305 -25.40 -4.32 -1.88
C TRP A 305 -25.60 -5.17 -0.62
N VAL A 306 -26.71 -5.93 -0.53
CA VAL A 306 -26.98 -6.84 0.59
C VAL A 306 -25.89 -7.90 0.71
N SER A 307 -25.39 -8.43 -0.41
CA SER A 307 -24.31 -9.41 -0.41
C SER A 307 -23.01 -8.84 0.16
N VAL A 308 -22.62 -7.63 -0.25
CA VAL A 308 -21.45 -6.92 0.28
C VAL A 308 -21.63 -6.64 1.77
N PHE A 309 -22.82 -6.20 2.18
CA PHE A 309 -23.18 -5.97 3.57
C PHE A 309 -23.01 -7.24 4.43
N CYS A 310 -23.65 -8.34 4.03
CA CYS A 310 -23.57 -9.63 4.74
C CYS A 310 -22.13 -10.17 4.79
N CYS A 311 -21.38 -10.11 3.69
CA CYS A 311 -19.99 -10.56 3.66
C CYS A 311 -19.10 -9.73 4.58
N THR A 312 -19.30 -8.42 4.64
CA THR A 312 -18.50 -7.52 5.48
C THR A 312 -18.79 -7.75 6.97
N ILE A 313 -20.07 -7.94 7.34
CA ILE A 313 -20.45 -8.30 8.71
C ILE A 313 -19.83 -9.64 9.10
N LEU A 314 -19.97 -10.66 8.24
CA LEU A 314 -19.41 -11.98 8.50
C LEU A 314 -17.88 -11.91 8.67
N ALA A 315 -17.20 -11.15 7.82
CA ALA A 315 -15.76 -10.94 7.90
C ALA A 315 -15.35 -10.28 9.23
N ALA A 316 -16.11 -9.28 9.68
CA ALA A 316 -15.85 -8.57 10.92
C ALA A 316 -16.06 -9.46 12.14
N ILE A 317 -17.19 -10.19 12.22
CA ILE A 317 -17.52 -11.07 13.34
C ILE A 317 -16.49 -12.21 13.45
N MET A 318 -16.24 -12.93 12.36
CA MET A 318 -15.39 -14.12 12.38
C MET A 318 -13.91 -13.80 12.60
N ASN A 319 -13.46 -12.61 12.21
CA ASN A 319 -12.07 -12.20 12.39
C ASN A 319 -11.86 -11.23 13.54
N TYR A 320 -12.90 -10.88 14.32
CA TYR A 320 -12.79 -9.88 15.37
C TYR A 320 -11.60 -10.15 16.30
N ASN A 321 -11.57 -11.33 16.92
CA ASN A 321 -10.50 -11.74 17.84
C ASN A 321 -9.11 -11.83 17.16
N ARG A 322 -9.07 -12.11 15.85
CA ARG A 322 -7.81 -12.23 15.11
C ARG A 322 -7.25 -10.86 14.76
N LEU A 323 -8.11 -9.94 14.30
CA LEU A 323 -7.73 -8.56 14.00
C LEU A 323 -7.36 -7.83 15.29
N ASP A 324 -8.14 -8.01 16.36
CA ASP A 324 -7.86 -7.38 17.65
C ASP A 324 -6.48 -7.78 18.21
N LYS A 325 -6.15 -9.08 18.17
CA LYS A 325 -4.79 -9.57 18.53
C LYS A 325 -3.68 -9.00 17.66
N ILE A 326 -3.95 -8.78 16.36
CA ILE A 326 -3.00 -8.16 15.44
C ILE A 326 -2.79 -6.69 15.83
N PHE A 327 -3.85 -5.95 16.17
CA PHE A 327 -3.81 -4.50 16.37
C PHE A 327 -3.50 -4.02 17.80
N LEU A 328 -3.87 -4.76 18.84
CA LEU A 328 -3.69 -4.36 20.25
C LEU A 328 -2.31 -4.69 20.86
N LYS A 329 -1.49 -5.53 20.22
CA LYS A 329 -0.19 -5.95 20.79
C LYS A 329 0.82 -4.79 20.97
N ASP A 330 0.51 -3.60 20.45
CA ASP A 330 1.35 -2.40 20.48
C ASP A 330 1.37 -1.64 21.83
N GLY A 331 0.50 -1.99 22.79
CA GLY A 331 0.42 -1.26 24.06
C GLY A 331 1.44 -1.68 25.13
N SER A 332 1.96 -2.91 25.11
CA SER A 332 2.73 -3.46 26.24
C SER A 332 4.23 -3.64 26.01
N SER A 333 4.71 -3.61 24.76
CA SER A 333 6.14 -3.82 24.45
C SER A 333 6.91 -2.53 24.17
N ARG A 334 6.26 -1.37 24.26
CA ARG A 334 6.93 -0.06 24.10
C ARG A 334 7.55 0.48 25.40
N TYR A 335 7.42 -0.27 26.50
CA TYR A 335 8.01 -0.01 27.82
C TYR A 335 8.60 -1.29 28.41
N LYS A 336 9.61 -1.89 27.76
CA LYS A 336 10.55 -2.79 28.43
C LYS A 336 11.93 -2.67 27.81
#